data_AF-A0A530BQ82-F1
#
_entry.id   AF-A0A530BQ82-F1
#
_cell.length_a   1.000
_cell.length_b   1.000
_cell.length_c   1.000
_cell.angle_alpha   90.00
_cell.angle_beta   90.00
_cell.angle_gamma   90.00
#
_symmetry.space_group_name_H-M   'P 1'
#
loop_
_entity.id
_entity.type
_entity.pdbx_description
1 polymer ?
#
loop_
_entity_poly.entity_id
_entity_poly.type
_entity_poly.pdbx_seq_one_letter_code
_entity_poly.pdbx_strand_id
1 'polypeptide(L)' 'ASVRTVNHVKQAALIGADVVTAPPATLKALVNHPLTDKGLAAFLADWAKTGQKIG' A
#
# COMPACT_ATOMS: atom_id res chain seq x y z
N ALA A 1 2.53 -11.42 17.38
CA ALA A 1 2.11 -12.58 16.56
C ALA A 1 0.58 -12.66 16.47
N SER A 2 0.00 -13.58 15.66
CA SER A 2 -1.46 -13.71 15.48
C SER A 2 -2.16 -12.46 14.91
N VAL A 3 -1.48 -11.73 14.03
CA VAL A 3 -2.08 -10.59 13.32
C VAL A 3 -3.09 -11.12 12.30
N ARG A 4 -4.31 -10.57 12.30
CA ARG A 4 -5.41 -11.01 11.43
C ARG A 4 -5.92 -9.93 10.47
N THR A 5 -5.71 -8.67 10.81
CA THR A 5 -6.21 -7.52 10.06
C THR A 5 -5.13 -6.46 9.90
N VAL A 6 -5.33 -5.57 8.93
CA VAL A 6 -4.45 -4.42 8.69
C VAL A 6 -4.41 -3.49 9.92
N ASN A 7 -5.52 -3.39 10.66
CA ASN A 7 -5.61 -2.62 11.90
C ASN A 7 -4.73 -3.18 13.02
N HIS A 8 -4.58 -4.50 13.14
CA HIS A 8 -3.66 -5.08 14.14
C HIS A 8 -2.21 -4.65 13.87
N VAL A 9 -1.80 -4.56 12.61
CA VAL A 9 -0.47 -4.08 12.23
C VAL A 9 -0.31 -2.61 12.58
N LYS A 10 -1.30 -1.77 12.24
CA LYS A 10 -1.29 -0.34 12.58
C LYS A 10 -1.15 -0.13 14.09
N GLN A 11 -1.95 -0.82 14.89
CA GLN A 11 -1.92 -0.69 16.35
C GLN A 11 -0.59 -1.16 16.93
N ALA A 12 -0.05 -2.29 16.47
CA ALA A 12 1.26 -2.77 16.90
C ALA A 12 2.38 -1.77 16.59
N ALA A 13 2.36 -1.17 15.39
CA ALA A 13 3.32 -0.15 15.00
C ALA A 13 3.20 1.12 15.85
N LEU A 14 1.98 1.60 16.12
CA LEU A 14 1.75 2.79 16.96
C LEU A 14 2.20 2.59 18.42
N ILE A 15 2.11 1.36 18.94
CA ILE A 15 2.59 1.01 20.29
C ILE A 15 4.12 0.87 20.31
N GLY A 16 4.77 0.75 19.15
CA GLY A 16 6.22 0.62 19.03
C GLY A 16 6.72 -0.82 19.07
N ALA A 17 5.91 -1.80 18.64
CA ALA A 17 6.36 -3.19 18.55
C ALA A 17 7.45 -3.35 17.48
N ASP A 18 8.58 -3.97 17.83
CA ASP A 18 9.72 -4.16 16.91
C ASP A 18 9.40 -5.11 15.76
N VAL A 19 8.62 -6.16 16.03
CA VAL A 19 8.34 -7.24 15.06
C VAL A 19 6.88 -7.68 15.12
N VAL A 20 6.30 -7.90 13.94
CA VAL A 20 4.98 -8.55 13.76
C VAL A 20 5.11 -9.78 12.86
N THR A 21 4.31 -10.81 13.12
CA THR A 21 4.10 -11.95 12.22
C THR A 21 2.64 -12.00 11.82
N ALA A 22 2.40 -12.03 10.50
CA ALA A 22 1.09 -11.92 9.87
C ALA A 22 1.00 -12.83 8.64
N PRO A 23 -0.20 -13.30 8.26
CA PRO A 23 -0.41 -14.05 7.02
C PRO A 23 -0.04 -13.23 5.77
N PRO A 24 0.39 -13.87 4.66
CA PRO A 24 0.71 -13.18 3.41
C PRO A 24 -0.43 -12.29 2.86
N ALA A 25 -1.68 -12.70 3.06
CA ALA A 25 -2.85 -11.90 2.66
C ALA A 25 -2.91 -10.55 3.39
N THR A 26 -2.61 -10.53 4.69
CA THR A 26 -2.57 -9.30 5.48
C THR A 26 -1.44 -8.39 5.01
N LEU A 27 -0.27 -8.96 4.68
CA LEU A 27 0.86 -8.18 4.15
C LEU A 27 0.54 -7.53 2.80
N LYS A 28 -0.11 -8.27 1.88
CA LYS A 28 -0.55 -7.71 0.59
C LYS A 28 -1.59 -6.62 0.77
N ALA A 29 -2.48 -6.75 1.76
CA ALA A 29 -3.48 -5.73 2.05
C ALA A 29 -2.88 -4.42 2.59
N LEU A 30 -1.71 -4.45 3.24
CA LEU A 30 -1.05 -3.23 3.76
C LEU A 30 -0.66 -2.23 2.67
N VAL A 31 -0.29 -2.72 1.48
CA VAL A 31 0.20 -1.87 0.38
C VAL A 31 -0.90 -1.42 -0.58
N ASN A 32 -2.10 -1.98 -0.46
CA ASN A 32 -3.23 -1.68 -1.35
C ASN A 32 -4.09 -0.55 -0.78
N HIS A 33 -4.23 0.54 -1.54
CA HIS A 33 -5.10 1.65 -1.15
C HIS A 33 -5.78 2.27 -2.39
N PRO A 34 -7.11 2.48 -2.38
CA PRO A 34 -7.85 2.92 -3.56
C PRO A 34 -7.43 4.30 -4.08
N LEU A 35 -6.89 5.17 -3.22
CA LEU A 35 -6.35 6.47 -3.67
C LEU A 35 -5.00 6.33 -4.37
N THR A 36 -4.20 5.31 -4.03
CA THR A 36 -2.95 5.03 -4.73
C THR A 36 -3.24 4.60 -6.16
N ASP A 37 -4.19 3.69 -6.36
CA ASP A 37 -4.60 3.23 -7.70
C ASP A 37 -5.15 4.39 -8.54
N LYS A 38 -6.03 5.21 -7.94
CA LYS A 38 -6.57 6.41 -8.60
C LYS A 38 -5.48 7.42 -8.94
N GLY A 39 -4.52 7.62 -8.03
CA GLY A 39 -3.39 8.53 -8.25
C GLY A 39 -2.49 8.06 -9.39
N LEU A 40 -2.16 6.78 -9.44
CA LEU A 40 -1.38 6.18 -10.53
C LEU A 40 -2.11 6.29 -11.87
N ALA A 41 -3.42 6.00 -11.90
CA ALA A 41 -4.21 6.13 -13.12
C ALA A 41 -4.24 7.58 -13.64
N ALA A 42 -4.45 8.55 -12.74
CA ALA A 42 -4.41 9.97 -13.10
C ALA A 42 -3.02 10.39 -13.60
N PHE A 43 -1.96 9.99 -12.88
CA PHE A 43 -0.58 10.29 -13.25
C PHE A 43 -0.23 9.74 -14.65
N LEU A 44 -0.59 8.50 -14.94
CA LEU A 44 -0.35 7.89 -16.26
C LEU A 44 -1.17 8.56 -17.36
N ALA A 45 -2.42 8.97 -17.07
CA ALA A 45 -3.25 9.70 -18.02
C ALA A 45 -2.64 11.07 -18.36
N ASP A 46 -2.14 11.80 -17.36
CA ASP A 46 -1.49 13.09 -17.57
C ASP A 46 -0.15 12.93 -18.28
N TRP A 47 0.62 11.90 -17.94
CA TRP A 47 1.85 11.57 -18.66
C TRP A 47 1.58 11.30 -20.14
N ALA A 48 0.56 10.50 -20.47
CA ALA A 48 0.18 10.21 -21.85
C ALA A 48 -0.21 11.48 -22.63
N LYS A 49 -0.84 12.46 -21.99
CA LYS A 49 -1.19 13.76 -22.62
C LYS A 49 0.04 14.58 -23.01
N THR A 50 1.18 14.40 -22.34
CA THR A 50 2.41 15.13 -22.66
C THR A 50 3.03 14.70 -24.00
N GLY A 51 2.69 13.51 -24.51
CA GLY A 51 3.28 12.93 -25.73
C GLY A 51 4.74 12.48 -25.57
N GLN A 52 5.29 12.51 -24.36
CA GLN A 52 6.68 12.12 -24.08
C GLN A 52 6.82 10.60 -23.93
N LYS A 53 7.87 10.04 -24.56
CA LYS A 53 8.26 8.64 -24.39
C LYS A 53 9.56 8.61 -23.61
N ILE A 54 9.57 7.90 -22.48
CA ILE A 54 10.82 7.51 -21.83
C ILE A 54 11.37 6.37 -22.68
N GLY A 55 12.53 6.61 -23.30
CA GLY A 55 13.27 5.65 -24.11
C GLY A 55 13.91 4.55 -23.27
#